data_AF-A0A098QX49-F1
#
_entry.id   AF-A0A098QX49-F1
#
_cell.length_a   1.000
_cell.length_b   1.000
_cell.length_c   1.000
_cell.angle_alpha   90.00
_cell.angle_beta   90.00
_cell.angle_gamma   90.00
#
_symmetry.space_group_name_H-M   'P 1'
#
loop_
_entity.id
_entity.type
_entity.pdbx_description
1 polymer ?
#
loop_
_entity_poly.entity_id
_entity_poly.type
_entity_poly.pdbx_seq_one_letter_code
_entity_poly.pdbx_strand_id
1 'polypeptide(L)'
;MNSLRLVRAYIQGSTSFSKGGIKELRRQDRLWVLPLALLGVAVGGVSFMGMLLANYQSLFALGLSAGNPELVVFAALLAAWILQFVLGIPLVLAVLFFSKDNTLLMTLPVRPMDIVLSKALYIMGILLPMQLFFFLPGVIIYAQGMGAVAAAGGVGITSWPLFWGSTLLYGLAGPLVPMALAMLAVSLLIRLVNITRHKTAVELMGLFLTLVAIIGMQLLLTRSMTGGDGEVADPQALAGLARILTDNLYSALPPITWAARGFSAPLSFLSGLLFIAGVSAGGLFLVQALYLRSLSRHREGGGGRRIQPTESLALESNSPGPGPGKNTPPSEHGAAPSGSAILRPRSPVTALVSREWKVLSSQSTFLFEGMAQVAIFPLMLLILGITMPADFLEMIPQMGIDPGLLNLILFGAIILMLCLNSVAPTSLSREGRLFALNTILPVQANHQVLAKLLFHYILFLPALVLDLILAVILLGMQPLSLLWALPGGLGFVTLFFSLGLSLDLRRPLLTWTNPQQAMKQNMNVLLAMGLDVLILGIVAAILYGLYSMGVSWILIGVILSLLGLAAGAGSYLWVSHAARGRYSDEVAA
;
A
#
# COMPACT_ATOMS: atom_id res chain seq x y z
N MET A 1 -0.46 4.78 -39.21
CA MET A 1 -1.25 3.85 -38.38
C MET A 1 -1.82 4.65 -37.21
N ASN A 2 -3.14 4.80 -37.09
CA ASN A 2 -3.74 5.75 -36.12
C ASN A 2 -3.38 5.36 -34.68
N SER A 3 -2.92 6.33 -33.88
CA SER A 3 -2.65 6.22 -32.44
C SER A 3 -3.78 5.53 -31.67
N LEU A 4 -5.04 5.75 -32.08
CA LEU A 4 -6.22 5.07 -31.54
C LEU A 4 -6.21 3.54 -31.71
N ARG A 5 -5.64 3.00 -32.79
CA ARG A 5 -5.51 1.54 -32.99
C ARG A 5 -4.48 0.93 -32.03
N LEU A 6 -3.40 1.66 -31.74
CA LEU A 6 -2.42 1.27 -30.73
C LEU A 6 -3.03 1.30 -29.32
N VAL A 7 -3.78 2.34 -28.97
CA VAL A 7 -4.50 2.41 -27.68
C VAL A 7 -5.45 1.21 -27.53
N ARG A 8 -6.23 0.89 -28.56
CA ARG A 8 -7.13 -0.26 -28.55
C ARG A 8 -6.38 -1.59 -28.34
N ALA A 9 -5.24 -1.77 -29.01
CA ALA A 9 -4.40 -2.95 -28.83
C ALA A 9 -3.85 -3.05 -27.39
N TYR A 10 -3.42 -1.93 -26.81
CA TYR A 10 -2.97 -1.88 -25.42
C TYR A 10 -4.07 -2.27 -24.44
N ILE A 11 -5.27 -1.71 -24.56
CA ILE A 11 -6.40 -2.04 -23.68
C ILE A 11 -6.75 -3.52 -23.75
N GLN A 12 -6.74 -4.09 -24.96
CA GLN A 12 -7.06 -5.50 -25.18
C GLN A 12 -5.98 -6.46 -24.63
N GLY A 13 -4.70 -6.07 -24.68
CA GLY A 13 -3.59 -6.92 -24.20
C GLY A 13 -3.31 -6.84 -22.69
N SER A 14 -3.74 -5.77 -22.02
CA SER A 14 -3.34 -5.46 -20.63
C SER A 14 -4.42 -5.67 -19.59
N THR A 15 -5.71 -5.63 -19.96
CA THR A 15 -6.81 -5.72 -19.00
C THR A 15 -7.32 -7.14 -18.84
N SER A 16 -7.37 -7.64 -17.60
CA SER A 16 -8.00 -8.92 -17.26
C SER A 16 -9.51 -8.93 -17.56
N PHE A 17 -10.13 -7.76 -17.71
CA PHE A 17 -11.52 -7.57 -18.11
C PHE A 17 -11.75 -7.63 -19.63
N SER A 18 -10.69 -7.76 -20.44
CA SER A 18 -10.83 -8.01 -21.87
C SER A 18 -11.47 -9.39 -22.12
N LYS A 19 -12.05 -9.59 -23.31
CA LYS A 19 -12.57 -10.91 -23.72
C LYS A 19 -11.52 -12.03 -23.59
N GLY A 20 -10.24 -11.70 -23.81
CA GLY A 20 -9.12 -12.62 -23.60
C GLY A 20 -8.85 -12.90 -22.13
N GLY A 21 -8.82 -11.87 -21.29
CA GLY A 21 -8.62 -12.00 -19.84
C GLY A 21 -9.73 -12.78 -19.13
N ILE A 22 -10.99 -12.55 -19.49
CA ILE A 22 -12.13 -13.31 -18.95
C ILE A 22 -12.07 -14.78 -19.39
N LYS A 23 -11.67 -15.03 -20.65
CA LYS A 23 -11.47 -16.40 -21.16
C LYS A 23 -10.34 -17.12 -20.42
N GLU A 24 -9.27 -16.41 -20.09
CA GLU A 24 -8.16 -16.96 -19.30
C GLU A 24 -8.56 -17.21 -17.83
N LEU A 25 -9.32 -16.30 -17.21
CA LEU A 25 -9.89 -16.52 -15.87
C LEU A 25 -10.83 -17.72 -15.82
N ARG A 26 -11.65 -17.91 -16.87
CA ARG A 26 -12.48 -19.10 -17.05
C ARG A 26 -11.63 -20.37 -17.24
N ARG A 27 -10.56 -20.29 -18.02
CA ARG A 27 -9.64 -21.42 -18.23
C ARG A 27 -8.90 -21.84 -16.96
N GLN A 28 -8.66 -20.90 -16.05
CA GLN A 28 -7.97 -21.15 -14.78
C GLN A 28 -8.94 -21.45 -13.61
N ASP A 29 -10.25 -21.60 -13.85
CA ASP A 29 -11.31 -21.77 -12.83
C ASP A 29 -11.32 -20.66 -11.75
N ARG A 30 -10.90 -19.44 -12.12
CA ARG A 30 -10.78 -18.28 -11.21
C ARG A 30 -11.93 -17.28 -11.35
N LEU A 31 -13.06 -17.69 -11.94
CA LEU A 31 -14.21 -16.79 -12.15
C LEU A 31 -14.81 -16.26 -10.84
N TRP A 32 -14.66 -17.01 -9.74
CA TRP A 32 -15.11 -16.61 -8.40
C TRP A 32 -14.38 -15.36 -7.86
N VAL A 33 -13.23 -14.99 -8.43
CA VAL A 33 -12.51 -13.76 -8.06
C VAL A 33 -13.30 -12.51 -8.45
N LEU A 34 -14.09 -12.56 -9.53
CA LEU A 34 -14.89 -11.42 -10.01
C LEU A 34 -15.99 -10.99 -9.03
N PRO A 35 -16.90 -11.88 -8.56
CA PRO A 35 -17.90 -11.50 -7.57
C PRO A 35 -17.27 -11.10 -6.23
N LEU A 36 -16.15 -11.70 -5.82
CA LEU A 36 -15.45 -11.30 -4.60
C LEU A 36 -14.84 -9.88 -4.73
N ALA A 37 -14.21 -9.58 -5.86
CA ALA A 37 -13.69 -8.25 -6.13
C ALA A 37 -14.83 -7.22 -6.21
N LEU A 38 -15.96 -7.57 -6.83
CA LEU A 38 -17.15 -6.72 -6.87
C LEU A 38 -17.70 -6.47 -5.46
N LEU A 39 -17.75 -7.48 -4.60
CA LEU A 39 -18.21 -7.34 -3.21
C LEU A 39 -17.25 -6.46 -2.41
N GLY A 40 -15.94 -6.64 -2.56
CA GLY A 40 -14.94 -5.78 -1.91
C GLY A 40 -15.03 -4.32 -2.36
N VAL A 41 -15.21 -4.10 -3.67
CA VAL A 41 -15.44 -2.75 -4.23
C VAL A 41 -16.78 -2.18 -3.76
N ALA A 42 -17.82 -2.99 -3.64
CA ALA A 42 -19.12 -2.53 -3.16
C ALA A 42 -19.06 -2.12 -1.69
N VAL A 43 -18.56 -2.98 -0.80
CA VAL A 43 -18.50 -2.67 0.64
C VAL A 43 -17.51 -1.54 0.92
N GLY A 44 -16.28 -1.65 0.42
CA GLY A 44 -15.25 -0.62 0.64
C GLY A 44 -15.57 0.69 -0.07
N GLY A 45 -16.06 0.60 -1.32
CA GLY A 45 -16.41 1.77 -2.12
C GLY A 45 -17.63 2.52 -1.59
N VAL A 46 -18.67 1.83 -1.12
CA VAL A 46 -19.86 2.48 -0.53
C VAL A 46 -19.49 3.19 0.78
N SER A 47 -18.79 2.52 1.69
CA SER A 47 -18.37 3.13 2.96
C SER A 47 -17.45 4.34 2.73
N PHE A 48 -16.48 4.20 1.82
CA PHE A 48 -15.60 5.31 1.47
C PHE A 48 -16.36 6.46 0.78
N MET A 49 -17.31 6.15 -0.11
CA MET A 49 -18.13 7.17 -0.76
C MET A 49 -19.00 7.92 0.24
N GLY A 50 -19.60 7.22 1.22
CA GLY A 50 -20.35 7.85 2.30
C GLY A 50 -19.50 8.82 3.11
N MET A 51 -18.29 8.39 3.51
CA MET A 51 -17.32 9.25 4.20
C MET A 51 -16.89 10.45 3.33
N LEU A 52 -16.65 10.23 2.04
CA LEU A 52 -16.24 11.29 1.11
C LEU A 52 -17.34 12.35 0.96
N LEU A 53 -18.60 11.93 0.81
CA LEU A 53 -19.75 12.82 0.73
C LEU A 53 -19.92 13.63 2.02
N ALA A 54 -19.81 13.00 3.19
CA ALA A 54 -19.88 13.69 4.47
C ALA A 54 -18.78 14.76 4.60
N ASN A 55 -17.54 14.43 4.22
CA ASN A 55 -16.44 15.40 4.22
C ASN A 55 -16.69 16.58 3.25
N TYR A 56 -17.22 16.30 2.05
CA TYR A 56 -17.53 17.36 1.09
C TYR A 56 -18.69 18.24 1.53
N GLN A 57 -19.68 17.70 2.23
CA GLN A 57 -20.74 18.50 2.86
C GLN A 57 -20.16 19.45 3.92
N SER A 58 -19.28 18.96 4.80
CA SER A 58 -18.60 19.79 5.80
C SER A 58 -17.74 20.89 5.15
N LEU A 59 -16.99 20.55 4.10
CA LEU A 59 -16.20 21.53 3.35
C LEU A 59 -17.07 22.56 2.62
N PHE A 60 -18.28 22.18 2.19
CA PHE A 60 -19.23 23.12 1.56
C PHE A 60 -19.72 24.13 2.58
N ALA A 61 -20.15 23.66 3.75
CA ALA A 61 -20.61 24.51 4.83
C ALA A 61 -19.51 25.48 5.29
N LEU A 62 -18.28 24.99 5.43
CA LEU A 62 -17.10 25.82 5.75
C LEU A 62 -16.83 26.86 4.66
N GLY A 63 -16.80 26.44 3.39
CA GLY A 63 -16.59 27.33 2.25
C GLY A 63 -17.66 28.43 2.15
N LEU A 64 -18.91 28.09 2.38
CA LEU A 64 -20.03 29.04 2.41
C LEU A 64 -19.85 30.08 3.53
N SER A 65 -19.46 29.64 4.74
CA SER A 65 -19.22 30.54 5.88
C SER A 65 -18.03 31.49 5.63
N ALA A 66 -17.03 31.05 4.87
CA ALA A 66 -15.86 31.83 4.49
C ALA A 66 -16.05 32.67 3.21
N GLY A 67 -17.22 32.62 2.58
CA GLY A 67 -17.52 33.35 1.33
C GLY A 67 -16.89 32.76 0.06
N ASN A 68 -16.32 31.55 0.11
CA ASN A 68 -15.73 30.83 -1.01
C ASN A 68 -16.38 29.44 -1.16
N PRO A 69 -17.61 29.34 -1.70
CA PRO A 69 -18.31 28.05 -1.83
C PRO A 69 -17.59 27.06 -2.74
N GLU A 70 -16.69 27.52 -3.62
CA GLU A 70 -15.88 26.68 -4.51
C GLU A 70 -14.83 25.83 -3.80
N LEU A 71 -14.64 26.02 -2.48
CA LEU A 71 -13.67 25.27 -1.67
C LEU A 71 -13.86 23.75 -1.77
N VAL A 72 -15.09 23.26 -1.91
CA VAL A 72 -15.38 21.83 -2.08
C VAL A 72 -14.76 21.29 -3.36
N VAL A 73 -14.96 22.01 -4.46
CA VAL A 73 -14.46 21.60 -5.78
C VAL A 73 -12.94 21.72 -5.82
N PHE A 74 -12.38 22.76 -5.19
CA PHE A 74 -10.94 22.90 -4.97
C PHE A 74 -10.37 21.67 -4.26
N ALA A 75 -10.95 21.30 -3.11
CA ALA A 75 -10.50 20.17 -2.31
C ALA A 75 -10.67 18.83 -3.05
N ALA A 76 -11.77 18.66 -3.77
CA ALA A 76 -12.03 17.47 -4.58
C ALA A 76 -11.01 17.30 -5.70
N LEU A 77 -10.67 18.39 -6.41
CA LEU A 77 -9.68 18.37 -7.48
C LEU A 77 -8.26 18.14 -6.93
N LEU A 78 -7.92 18.80 -5.81
CA LEU A 78 -6.64 18.63 -5.13
C LEU A 78 -6.44 17.18 -4.67
N ALA A 79 -7.46 16.59 -4.03
CA ALA A 79 -7.42 15.20 -3.58
C ALA A 79 -7.24 14.24 -4.76
N ALA A 80 -7.98 14.44 -5.85
CA ALA A 80 -7.85 13.65 -7.06
C ALA A 80 -6.42 13.75 -7.64
N TRP A 81 -5.87 14.96 -7.78
CA TRP A 81 -4.55 15.18 -8.36
C TRP A 81 -3.40 14.63 -7.52
N ILE A 82 -3.44 14.82 -6.20
CA ILE A 82 -2.43 14.26 -5.29
C ILE A 82 -2.41 12.74 -5.42
N LEU A 83 -3.57 12.10 -5.32
CA LEU A 83 -3.67 10.66 -5.35
C LEU A 83 -3.27 10.11 -6.73
N GLN A 84 -3.70 10.75 -7.82
CA GLN A 84 -3.28 10.40 -9.17
C GLN A 84 -1.80 10.61 -9.43
N PHE A 85 -1.17 11.64 -8.86
CA PHE A 85 0.27 11.84 -8.99
C PHE A 85 1.04 10.70 -8.30
N VAL A 86 0.69 10.38 -7.06
CA VAL A 86 1.34 9.32 -6.27
C VAL A 86 1.16 7.95 -6.93
N LEU A 87 -0.08 7.60 -7.33
CA LEU A 87 -0.35 6.33 -8.02
C LEU A 87 0.10 6.33 -9.48
N GLY A 88 0.24 7.51 -10.09
CA GLY A 88 0.68 7.70 -11.47
C GLY A 88 2.16 7.40 -11.67
N ILE A 89 3.01 7.64 -10.67
CA ILE A 89 4.46 7.34 -10.73
C ILE A 89 4.74 5.86 -11.09
N PRO A 90 4.27 4.86 -10.33
CA PRO A 90 4.53 3.46 -10.67
C PRO A 90 3.87 3.05 -11.99
N LEU A 91 2.70 3.61 -12.32
CA LEU A 91 1.99 3.33 -13.57
C LEU A 91 2.77 3.84 -14.80
N VAL A 92 3.26 5.07 -14.74
CA VAL A 92 4.13 5.67 -15.76
C VAL A 92 5.40 4.85 -15.92
N LEU A 93 6.04 4.46 -14.81
CA LEU A 93 7.25 3.65 -14.83
C LEU A 93 7.02 2.29 -15.53
N ALA A 94 5.92 1.61 -15.21
CA ALA A 94 5.57 0.32 -15.78
C ALA A 94 5.21 0.40 -17.28
N VAL A 95 4.39 1.39 -17.67
CA VAL A 95 3.85 1.48 -19.04
C VAL A 95 4.84 2.16 -20.00
N LEU A 96 5.49 3.25 -19.60
CA LEU A 96 6.37 4.00 -20.50
C LEU A 96 7.79 3.45 -20.55
N PHE A 97 8.37 3.04 -19.42
CA PHE A 97 9.79 2.68 -19.35
C PHE A 97 10.03 1.15 -19.38
N PHE A 98 9.32 0.38 -18.55
CA PHE A 98 9.59 -1.05 -18.37
C PHE A 98 8.67 -2.01 -19.16
N SER A 99 7.83 -1.50 -20.07
CA SER A 99 6.98 -2.39 -20.88
C SER A 99 7.84 -3.23 -21.81
N LYS A 100 7.63 -4.55 -21.82
CA LYS A 100 8.33 -5.50 -22.70
C LYS A 100 8.16 -5.17 -24.19
N ASP A 101 7.04 -4.55 -24.55
CA ASP A 101 6.69 -4.23 -25.93
C ASP A 101 7.46 -3.01 -26.48
N ASN A 102 8.20 -2.27 -25.64
CA ASN A 102 8.99 -1.11 -26.09
C ASN A 102 10.02 -1.50 -27.15
N THR A 103 10.71 -2.62 -26.94
CA THR A 103 11.73 -3.11 -27.87
C THR A 103 11.13 -3.48 -29.22
N LEU A 104 9.95 -4.10 -29.22
CA LEU A 104 9.22 -4.46 -30.44
C LEU A 104 8.68 -3.21 -31.17
N LEU A 105 8.04 -2.29 -30.44
CA LEU A 105 7.45 -1.08 -31.02
C LEU A 105 8.48 -0.12 -31.61
N MET A 106 9.71 -0.13 -31.06
CA MET A 106 10.84 0.63 -31.62
C MET A 106 11.33 0.08 -32.99
N THR A 107 11.04 -1.18 -33.32
CA THR A 107 11.42 -1.78 -34.61
C THR A 107 10.38 -1.60 -35.71
N LEU A 108 9.15 -1.19 -35.35
CA LEU A 108 8.09 -0.92 -36.31
C LEU A 108 8.27 0.45 -36.97
N PRO A 109 7.86 0.65 -38.23
CA PRO A 109 7.90 1.93 -38.93
C PRO A 109 6.78 2.88 -38.45
N VAL A 110 6.75 3.16 -37.14
CA VAL A 110 5.81 4.07 -36.47
C VAL A 110 6.58 5.26 -35.88
N ARG A 111 5.98 6.45 -35.91
CA ARG A 111 6.64 7.64 -35.38
C ARG A 111 6.74 7.52 -33.85
N PRO A 112 7.88 7.88 -33.23
CA PRO A 112 8.05 7.84 -31.76
C PRO A 112 6.95 8.59 -31.00
N MET A 113 6.46 9.70 -31.55
CA MET A 113 5.36 10.48 -30.98
C MET A 113 4.05 9.68 -30.91
N ASP A 114 3.76 8.86 -31.92
CA ASP A 114 2.56 8.04 -31.97
C ASP A 114 2.59 6.96 -30.87
N ILE A 115 3.79 6.44 -30.55
CA ILE A 115 3.99 5.48 -29.45
C ILE A 115 3.74 6.18 -28.10
N VAL A 116 4.43 7.30 -27.85
CA VAL A 116 4.32 8.04 -26.57
C VAL A 116 2.89 8.49 -26.33
N LEU A 117 2.24 9.07 -27.36
CA LEU A 117 0.87 9.56 -27.26
C LEU A 117 -0.11 8.41 -27.01
N SER A 118 0.06 7.26 -27.68
CA SER A 118 -0.80 6.09 -27.42
C SER A 118 -0.69 5.59 -25.98
N LYS A 119 0.52 5.59 -25.40
CA LYS A 119 0.74 5.19 -24.01
C LYS A 119 0.25 6.23 -23.01
N ALA A 120 0.44 7.51 -23.29
CA ALA A 120 -0.08 8.59 -22.47
C ALA A 120 -1.62 8.57 -22.43
N LEU A 121 -2.29 8.37 -23.57
CA LEU A 121 -3.75 8.19 -23.62
C LEU A 121 -4.21 6.95 -22.86
N TYR A 122 -3.45 5.85 -22.93
CA TYR A 122 -3.74 4.64 -22.15
C TYR A 122 -3.63 4.90 -20.64
N ILE A 123 -2.57 5.58 -20.19
CA ILE A 123 -2.38 5.98 -18.77
C ILE A 123 -3.50 6.92 -18.33
N MET A 124 -3.84 7.93 -19.14
CA MET A 124 -4.96 8.84 -18.88
C MET A 124 -6.27 8.06 -18.71
N GLY A 125 -6.54 7.08 -19.56
CA GLY A 125 -7.71 6.21 -19.45
C GLY A 125 -7.77 5.40 -18.15
N ILE A 126 -6.63 4.99 -17.60
CA ILE A 126 -6.56 4.31 -16.29
C ILE A 126 -6.79 5.28 -15.13
N LEU A 127 -6.28 6.51 -15.23
CA LEU A 127 -6.41 7.52 -14.17
C LEU A 127 -7.78 8.22 -14.17
N LEU A 128 -8.52 8.18 -15.28
CA LEU A 128 -9.79 8.87 -15.44
C LEU A 128 -10.91 8.38 -14.49
N PRO A 129 -11.16 7.06 -14.31
CA PRO A 129 -12.13 6.59 -13.33
C PRO A 129 -11.84 7.11 -11.91
N MET A 130 -10.56 7.19 -11.56
CA MET A 130 -10.10 7.73 -10.29
C MET A 130 -10.33 9.24 -10.19
N GLN A 131 -10.13 10.00 -11.27
CA GLN A 131 -10.52 11.42 -11.33
C GLN A 131 -11.98 11.58 -10.99
N LEU A 132 -12.84 10.85 -11.70
CA LEU A 132 -14.28 10.98 -11.59
C LEU A 132 -14.78 10.56 -10.21
N PHE A 133 -14.18 9.52 -9.62
CA PHE A 133 -14.55 9.02 -8.30
C PHE A 133 -14.36 10.06 -7.19
N PHE A 134 -13.30 10.86 -7.24
CA PHE A 134 -13.05 11.92 -6.26
C PHE A 134 -13.70 13.25 -6.65
N PHE A 135 -13.67 13.61 -7.93
CA PHE A 135 -14.11 14.92 -8.42
C PHE A 135 -15.64 15.05 -8.48
N LEU A 136 -16.35 14.05 -9.02
CA LEU A 136 -17.80 14.16 -9.25
C LEU A 136 -18.61 14.33 -7.97
N PRO A 137 -18.36 13.60 -6.86
CA PRO A 137 -19.09 13.83 -5.62
C PRO A 137 -18.96 15.27 -5.11
N GLY A 138 -17.78 15.89 -5.25
CA GLY A 138 -17.56 17.29 -4.87
C GLY A 138 -18.36 18.26 -5.73
N VAL A 139 -18.43 18.02 -7.05
CA VAL A 139 -19.25 18.81 -7.98
C VAL A 139 -20.75 18.66 -7.67
N ILE A 140 -21.21 17.46 -7.33
CA ILE A 140 -22.61 17.20 -6.97
C ILE A 140 -22.98 17.97 -5.69
N ILE A 141 -22.14 17.90 -4.65
CA ILE A 141 -22.38 18.64 -3.40
C ILE A 141 -22.37 20.16 -3.64
N TYR A 142 -21.44 20.67 -4.45
CA TYR A 142 -21.43 22.09 -4.81
C TYR A 142 -22.71 22.51 -5.55
N ALA A 143 -23.19 21.69 -6.52
CA ALA A 143 -24.41 21.99 -7.26
C ALA A 143 -25.66 21.96 -6.36
N GLN A 144 -25.78 20.96 -5.49
CA GLN A 144 -26.88 20.84 -4.52
C GLN A 144 -26.86 22.00 -3.51
N GLY A 145 -25.68 22.30 -2.96
CA GLY A 145 -25.48 23.36 -1.98
C GLY A 145 -25.80 24.75 -2.54
N MET A 146 -25.31 25.07 -3.74
CA MET A 146 -25.63 26.34 -4.41
C MET A 146 -27.11 26.42 -4.83
N GLY A 147 -27.74 25.28 -5.14
CA GLY A 147 -29.19 25.21 -5.36
C GLY A 147 -29.99 25.54 -4.09
N ALA A 148 -29.56 25.04 -2.92
CA ALA A 148 -30.18 25.36 -1.63
C ALA A 148 -30.00 26.84 -1.26
N VAL A 149 -28.80 27.41 -1.51
CA VAL A 149 -28.54 28.85 -1.32
C VAL A 149 -29.47 29.69 -2.20
N ALA A 150 -29.68 29.30 -3.46
CA ALA A 150 -30.61 29.97 -4.36
C ALA A 150 -32.06 29.92 -3.85
N ALA A 151 -32.49 28.75 -3.34
CA ALA A 151 -33.83 28.57 -2.77
C ALA A 151 -34.05 29.41 -1.49
N ALA A 152 -32.97 29.68 -0.73
CA ALA A 152 -32.98 30.55 0.45
C ALA A 152 -32.88 32.05 0.10
N GLY A 153 -32.93 32.44 -1.17
CA GLY A 153 -32.84 33.83 -1.63
C GLY A 153 -31.42 34.37 -1.84
N GLY A 154 -30.40 33.52 -1.72
CA GLY A 154 -29.00 33.86 -2.02
C GLY A 154 -28.65 33.75 -3.52
N VAL A 155 -27.43 34.13 -3.87
CA VAL A 155 -26.92 33.99 -5.25
C VAL A 155 -26.53 32.53 -5.50
N GLY A 156 -27.32 31.86 -6.33
CA GLY A 156 -27.06 30.49 -6.80
C GLY A 156 -26.00 30.41 -7.90
N ILE A 157 -26.03 29.31 -8.67
CA ILE A 157 -25.17 29.13 -9.84
C ILE A 157 -25.53 30.19 -10.89
N THR A 158 -24.57 31.07 -11.21
CA THR A 158 -24.76 32.21 -12.11
C THR A 158 -24.86 31.79 -13.58
N SER A 159 -24.25 30.67 -13.96
CA SER A 159 -24.10 30.27 -15.36
C SER A 159 -23.98 28.75 -15.54
N TRP A 160 -25.11 28.09 -15.81
CA TRP A 160 -25.16 26.65 -16.09
C TRP A 160 -24.23 26.18 -17.23
N PRO A 161 -24.04 26.92 -18.34
CA PRO A 161 -23.08 26.51 -19.38
C PRO A 161 -21.63 26.48 -18.90
N LEU A 162 -21.23 27.44 -18.05
CA LEU A 162 -19.88 27.48 -17.48
C LEU A 162 -19.70 26.37 -16.45
N PHE A 163 -20.71 26.11 -15.62
CA PHE A 163 -20.71 24.99 -14.68
C PHE A 163 -20.46 23.64 -15.39
N TRP A 164 -21.24 23.33 -16.42
CA TRP A 164 -21.08 22.08 -17.18
C TRP A 164 -19.78 22.06 -17.99
N GLY A 165 -19.37 23.19 -18.56
CA GLY A 165 -18.09 23.34 -19.25
C GLY A 165 -16.89 23.05 -18.36
N SER A 166 -16.87 23.62 -17.15
CA SER A 166 -15.86 23.37 -16.12
C SER A 166 -15.86 21.92 -15.66
N THR A 167 -17.04 21.35 -15.42
CA THR A 167 -17.18 19.94 -15.04
C THR A 167 -16.59 19.00 -16.09
N LEU A 168 -16.90 19.22 -17.37
CA LEU A 168 -16.38 18.42 -18.47
C LEU A 168 -14.87 18.60 -18.65
N LEU A 169 -14.39 19.85 -18.60
CA LEU A 169 -12.97 20.17 -18.74
C LEU A 169 -12.14 19.48 -17.65
N TYR A 170 -12.46 19.71 -16.38
CA TYR A 170 -11.67 19.17 -15.26
C TYR A 170 -11.97 17.69 -14.98
N GLY A 171 -13.13 17.17 -15.39
CA GLY A 171 -13.46 15.75 -15.32
C GLY A 171 -12.66 14.90 -16.31
N LEU A 172 -12.49 15.37 -17.56
CA LEU A 172 -11.79 14.62 -18.61
C LEU A 172 -10.30 14.95 -18.70
N ALA A 173 -9.96 16.23 -18.60
CA ALA A 173 -8.58 16.71 -18.76
C ALA A 173 -7.83 16.83 -17.42
N GLY A 174 -8.53 16.67 -16.29
CA GLY A 174 -7.96 16.67 -14.95
C GLY A 174 -6.73 15.75 -14.78
N PRO A 175 -6.74 14.48 -15.25
CA PRO A 175 -5.60 13.57 -15.10
C PRO A 175 -4.32 14.01 -15.82
N LEU A 176 -4.39 14.91 -16.80
CA LEU A 176 -3.24 15.30 -17.62
C LEU A 176 -2.14 15.97 -16.79
N VAL A 177 -2.53 16.79 -15.82
CA VAL A 177 -1.60 17.50 -14.93
C VAL A 177 -0.83 16.55 -14.02
N PRO A 178 -1.46 15.71 -13.18
CA PRO A 178 -0.74 14.76 -12.35
C PRO A 178 0.03 13.72 -13.17
N MET A 179 -0.44 13.33 -14.35
CA MET A 179 0.31 12.47 -15.26
C MET A 179 1.60 13.12 -15.74
N ALA A 180 1.56 14.39 -16.18
CA ALA A 180 2.75 15.13 -16.61
C ALA A 180 3.76 15.30 -15.46
N LEU A 181 3.28 15.60 -14.25
CA LEU A 181 4.11 15.65 -13.05
C LEU A 181 4.71 14.28 -12.71
N ALA A 182 3.96 13.18 -12.82
CA ALA A 182 4.47 11.84 -12.59
C ALA A 182 5.56 11.45 -13.61
N MET A 183 5.39 11.84 -14.88
CA MET A 183 6.42 11.65 -15.92
C MET A 183 7.71 12.42 -15.60
N LEU A 184 7.58 13.68 -15.16
CA LEU A 184 8.70 14.49 -14.65
C LEU A 184 9.39 13.80 -13.47
N ALA A 185 8.62 13.39 -12.46
CA ALA A 185 9.13 12.76 -11.25
C ALA A 185 9.88 11.46 -11.57
N VAL A 186 9.32 10.59 -12.41
CA VAL A 186 9.97 9.34 -12.84
C VAL A 186 11.28 9.62 -13.57
N SER A 187 11.30 10.63 -14.45
CA SER A 187 12.52 10.99 -15.18
C SER A 187 13.64 11.47 -14.25
N LEU A 188 13.28 12.22 -13.20
CA LEU A 188 14.21 12.67 -12.18
C LEU A 188 14.67 11.50 -11.29
N LEU A 189 13.74 10.63 -10.89
CA LEU A 189 14.00 9.46 -10.04
C LEU A 189 15.01 8.51 -10.69
N ILE A 190 14.87 8.21 -11.99
CA ILE A 190 15.83 7.38 -12.72
C ILE A 190 17.23 8.00 -12.70
N ARG A 191 17.33 9.33 -12.72
CA ARG A 191 18.61 10.05 -12.67
C ARG A 191 19.24 9.99 -11.28
N LEU A 192 18.45 10.07 -10.21
CA LEU A 192 18.92 10.11 -8.83
C LEU A 192 19.24 8.72 -8.26
N VAL A 193 18.41 7.71 -8.55
CA VAL A 193 18.56 6.34 -8.00
C VAL A 193 19.81 5.62 -8.53
N ASN A 194 20.36 6.07 -9.65
CA ASN A 194 21.57 5.45 -10.21
C ASN A 194 22.87 5.84 -9.48
N ILE A 195 22.80 6.60 -8.38
CA ILE A 195 23.96 7.20 -7.70
C ILE A 195 24.34 6.48 -6.39
N THR A 196 23.43 5.74 -5.73
CA THR A 196 23.70 5.22 -4.37
C THR A 196 24.00 3.71 -4.31
N ARG A 197 25.00 3.34 -3.50
CA ARG A 197 25.40 1.94 -3.21
C ARG A 197 24.43 1.20 -2.27
N HIS A 198 23.64 1.92 -1.48
CA HIS A 198 22.70 1.35 -0.49
C HIS A 198 21.24 1.70 -0.80
N LYS A 199 20.77 1.29 -1.99
CA LYS A 199 19.42 1.61 -2.51
C LYS A 199 18.30 1.28 -1.51
N THR A 200 18.37 0.11 -0.88
CA THR A 200 17.38 -0.36 0.10
C THR A 200 17.30 0.51 1.35
N ALA A 201 18.44 0.97 1.88
CA ALA A 201 18.46 1.80 3.08
C ALA A 201 17.89 3.19 2.83
N VAL A 202 18.19 3.79 1.67
CA VAL A 202 17.67 5.10 1.26
C VAL A 202 16.15 5.04 1.01
N GLU A 203 15.66 3.96 0.40
CA GLU A 203 14.23 3.72 0.17
C GLU A 203 13.46 3.64 1.50
N LEU A 204 13.97 2.86 2.46
CA LEU A 204 13.35 2.71 3.79
C LEU A 204 13.40 4.00 4.61
N MET A 205 14.53 4.72 4.59
CA MET A 205 14.67 5.99 5.30
C MET A 205 13.76 7.06 4.73
N GLY A 206 13.66 7.16 3.40
CA GLY A 206 12.74 8.09 2.74
C GLY A 206 11.29 7.84 3.12
N LEU A 207 10.88 6.58 3.21
CA LEU A 207 9.53 6.21 3.61
C LEU A 207 9.23 6.53 5.07
N PHE A 208 10.15 6.18 5.98
CA PHE A 208 10.01 6.52 7.40
C PHE A 208 9.91 8.03 7.60
N LEU A 209 10.75 8.80 6.91
CA LEU A 209 10.73 10.26 6.98
C LEU A 209 9.44 10.84 6.39
N THR A 210 8.94 10.30 5.29
CA THR A 210 7.65 10.71 4.71
C THR A 210 6.50 10.41 5.66
N LEU A 211 6.50 9.25 6.30
CA LEU A 211 5.49 8.87 7.29
C LEU A 211 5.52 9.82 8.50
N VAL A 212 6.70 10.09 9.06
CA VAL A 212 6.88 11.07 10.14
C VAL A 212 6.45 12.47 9.70
N ALA A 213 6.71 12.88 8.46
CA ALA A 213 6.29 14.18 7.92
C ALA A 213 4.77 14.27 7.76
N ILE A 214 4.12 13.22 7.24
CA ILE A 214 2.65 13.14 7.12
C ILE A 214 2.04 13.23 8.52
N ILE A 215 2.57 12.48 9.48
CA ILE A 215 2.09 12.50 10.86
C ILE A 215 2.32 13.86 11.50
N GLY A 216 3.53 14.41 11.38
CA GLY A 216 3.86 15.73 11.90
C GLY A 216 2.94 16.81 11.33
N MET A 217 2.68 16.78 10.02
CA MET A 217 1.75 17.70 9.38
C MET A 217 0.31 17.50 9.88
N GLN A 218 -0.15 16.24 9.99
CA GLN A 218 -1.47 15.93 10.53
C GLN A 218 -1.65 16.43 11.97
N LEU A 219 -0.63 16.26 12.82
CA LEU A 219 -0.64 16.73 14.20
C LEU A 219 -0.65 18.25 14.29
N LEU A 220 0.10 18.93 13.43
CA LEU A 220 0.08 20.39 13.34
C LEU A 220 -1.30 20.91 12.91
N LEU A 221 -1.89 20.30 11.87
CA LEU A 221 -3.22 20.66 11.37
C LEU A 221 -4.28 20.42 12.44
N THR A 222 -4.22 19.30 13.16
CA THR A 222 -5.18 18.97 14.21
C THR A 222 -5.05 19.93 15.38
N ARG A 223 -3.83 20.18 15.89
CA ARG A 223 -3.60 21.15 16.96
C ARG A 223 -4.05 22.56 16.59
N SER A 224 -3.90 22.94 15.32
CA SER A 224 -4.40 24.23 14.83
C SER A 224 -5.93 24.29 14.78
N MET A 225 -6.63 23.16 14.69
CA MET A 225 -8.09 23.09 14.65
C MET A 225 -8.75 22.89 16.01
N THR A 226 -8.08 22.29 17.00
CA THR A 226 -8.71 21.90 18.28
C THR A 226 -8.49 22.87 19.44
N GLY A 227 -7.67 23.91 19.29
CA GLY A 227 -7.26 24.74 20.43
C GLY A 227 -6.50 23.92 21.48
N GLY A 228 -5.79 24.58 22.40
CA GLY A 228 -5.00 23.90 23.43
C GLY A 228 -5.82 23.08 24.44
N ASP A 229 -7.12 23.39 24.59
CA ASP A 229 -7.92 23.00 25.75
C ASP A 229 -9.16 22.14 25.42
N GLY A 230 -9.26 21.58 24.21
CA GLY A 230 -10.34 20.63 23.87
C GLY A 230 -11.75 21.22 23.79
N GLU A 231 -11.91 22.54 23.98
CA GLU A 231 -13.14 23.21 23.55
C GLU A 231 -13.20 23.21 22.02
N VAL A 232 -14.34 22.76 21.49
CA VAL A 232 -14.70 22.91 20.06
C VAL A 232 -14.37 24.34 19.67
N ALA A 233 -13.40 24.50 18.76
CA ALA A 233 -12.95 25.81 18.33
C ALA A 233 -14.15 26.68 17.99
N ASP A 234 -14.20 27.88 18.61
CA ASP A 234 -15.22 28.89 18.38
C ASP A 234 -15.56 28.91 16.89
N PRO A 235 -16.84 28.80 16.48
CA PRO A 235 -17.25 28.88 15.09
C PRO A 235 -16.63 30.09 14.35
N GLN A 236 -16.33 31.18 15.06
CA GLN A 236 -15.60 32.33 14.52
C GLN A 236 -14.09 32.09 14.33
N ALA A 237 -13.43 31.35 15.22
CA ALA A 237 -12.03 30.93 15.06
C ALA A 237 -11.85 29.93 13.91
N LEU A 238 -12.79 28.99 13.75
CA LEU A 238 -12.84 28.07 12.61
C LEU A 238 -13.08 28.81 11.29
N ALA A 239 -13.98 29.80 11.26
CA ALA A 239 -14.19 30.65 10.09
C ALA A 239 -12.96 31.53 9.78
N GLY A 240 -12.26 32.04 10.80
CA GLY A 240 -11.01 32.80 10.65
C GLY A 240 -9.87 31.95 10.09
N LEU A 241 -9.69 30.73 10.60
CA LEU A 241 -8.74 29.75 10.06
C LEU A 241 -9.13 29.32 8.65
N ALA A 242 -10.41 29.04 8.39
CA ALA A 242 -10.89 28.72 7.05
C ALA A 242 -10.55 29.85 6.06
N ARG A 243 -10.69 31.12 6.48
CA ARG A 243 -10.35 32.28 5.65
C ARG A 243 -8.84 32.44 5.40
N ILE A 244 -8.02 32.27 6.43
CA ILE A 244 -6.54 32.29 6.29
C ILE A 244 -6.06 31.12 5.42
N LEU A 245 -6.64 29.94 5.61
CA LEU A 245 -6.34 28.77 4.81
C LEU A 245 -6.81 28.97 3.37
N THR A 246 -8.01 29.51 3.13
CA THR A 246 -8.46 29.80 1.77
C THR A 246 -7.55 30.82 1.10
N ASP A 247 -7.18 31.92 1.76
CA ASP A 247 -6.37 32.96 1.11
C ASP A 247 -4.94 32.47 0.76
N ASN A 248 -4.34 31.67 1.65
CA ASN A 248 -3.00 31.11 1.44
C ASN A 248 -2.98 29.88 0.52
N LEU A 249 -3.94 28.95 0.64
CA LEU A 249 -4.03 27.80 -0.27
C LEU A 249 -4.37 28.24 -1.68
N TYR A 250 -5.25 29.23 -1.83
CA TYR A 250 -5.66 29.68 -3.14
C TYR A 250 -4.52 30.38 -3.90
N SER A 251 -3.63 31.08 -3.19
CA SER A 251 -2.46 31.72 -3.78
C SER A 251 -1.31 30.73 -4.04
N ALA A 252 -1.13 29.71 -3.19
CA ALA A 252 -0.08 28.71 -3.35
C ALA A 252 -0.32 27.74 -4.53
N LEU A 253 -1.60 27.47 -4.87
CA LEU A 253 -1.98 26.53 -5.93
C LEU A 253 -2.84 27.19 -7.02
N PRO A 254 -2.32 28.18 -7.78
CA PRO A 254 -3.08 28.90 -8.81
C PRO A 254 -3.82 28.01 -9.82
N PRO A 255 -3.28 26.87 -10.29
CA PRO A 255 -4.00 26.03 -11.24
C PRO A 255 -5.30 25.44 -10.71
N ILE A 256 -5.29 25.00 -9.45
CA ILE A 256 -6.44 24.37 -8.80
C ILE A 256 -7.46 25.45 -8.43
N THR A 257 -7.01 26.67 -8.12
CA THR A 257 -7.94 27.78 -7.89
C THR A 257 -8.59 28.31 -9.13
N TRP A 258 -7.87 28.39 -10.25
CA TRP A 258 -8.47 28.69 -11.53
C TRP A 258 -9.53 27.65 -11.89
N ALA A 259 -9.26 26.38 -11.58
CA ALA A 259 -10.22 25.31 -11.78
C ALA A 259 -11.45 25.41 -10.87
N ALA A 260 -11.25 25.67 -9.58
CA ALA A 260 -12.33 25.83 -8.61
C ALA A 260 -13.20 27.05 -8.92
N ARG A 261 -12.57 28.22 -9.15
CA ARG A 261 -13.25 29.45 -9.55
C ARG A 261 -13.77 29.43 -10.98
N GLY A 262 -13.35 28.47 -11.80
CA GLY A 262 -13.90 28.29 -13.16
C GLY A 262 -15.39 27.96 -13.17
N PHE A 263 -15.95 27.54 -12.04
CA PHE A 263 -17.39 27.29 -11.88
C PHE A 263 -18.22 28.58 -11.71
N SER A 264 -17.60 29.67 -11.24
CA SER A 264 -18.26 30.95 -10.96
C SER A 264 -17.75 32.11 -11.82
N ALA A 265 -16.49 32.04 -12.29
CA ALA A 265 -15.81 33.11 -13.01
C ALA A 265 -15.31 32.66 -14.41
N PRO A 266 -15.76 33.33 -15.51
CA PRO A 266 -15.36 32.99 -16.88
C PRO A 266 -13.85 33.13 -17.15
N LEU A 267 -13.21 34.14 -16.55
CA LEU A 267 -11.76 34.36 -16.70
C LEU A 267 -10.96 33.22 -16.06
N SER A 268 -11.42 32.71 -14.91
CA SER A 268 -10.79 31.58 -14.22
C SER A 268 -10.95 30.27 -14.99
N PHE A 269 -12.10 30.09 -15.66
CA PHE A 269 -12.30 28.98 -16.59
C PHE A 269 -11.28 29.01 -17.74
N LEU A 270 -11.09 30.18 -18.36
CA LEU A 270 -10.11 30.34 -19.45
C LEU A 270 -8.67 30.13 -18.98
N SER A 271 -8.28 30.67 -17.81
CA SER A 271 -6.93 30.47 -17.27
C SER A 271 -6.67 29.00 -16.93
N GLY A 272 -7.66 28.29 -16.38
CA GLY A 272 -7.55 26.86 -16.14
C GLY A 272 -7.47 26.02 -17.42
N LEU A 273 -8.23 26.37 -18.47
CA LEU A 273 -8.13 25.75 -19.79
C LEU A 273 -6.72 25.91 -20.38
N LEU A 274 -6.20 27.13 -20.38
CA LEU A 274 -4.86 27.44 -20.90
C LEU A 274 -3.76 26.71 -20.11
N PHE A 275 -3.91 26.61 -18.79
CA PHE A 275 -2.98 25.86 -17.95
C PHE A 275 -2.94 24.38 -18.33
N ILE A 276 -4.10 23.71 -18.41
CA ILE A 276 -4.16 22.29 -18.77
C ILE A 276 -3.60 22.07 -20.18
N ALA A 277 -3.92 22.94 -21.14
CA ALA A 277 -3.36 22.88 -22.48
C ALA A 277 -1.83 23.02 -22.48
N GLY A 278 -1.31 23.99 -21.71
CA GLY A 278 0.13 24.24 -21.56
C GLY A 278 0.87 23.06 -20.92
N VAL A 279 0.34 22.49 -19.83
CA VAL A 279 0.93 21.33 -19.16
C VAL A 279 0.91 20.10 -20.06
N SER A 280 -0.18 19.89 -20.81
CA SER A 280 -0.28 18.77 -21.75
C SER A 280 0.75 18.88 -22.87
N ALA A 281 0.92 20.08 -23.45
CA ALA A 281 1.93 20.34 -24.47
C ALA A 281 3.36 20.20 -23.92
N GLY A 282 3.62 20.76 -22.73
CA GLY A 282 4.93 20.70 -22.06
C GLY A 282 5.32 19.28 -21.63
N GLY A 283 4.37 18.51 -21.10
CA GLY A 283 4.57 17.11 -20.72
C GLY A 283 4.94 16.23 -21.92
N LEU A 284 4.22 16.39 -23.05
CA LEU A 284 4.54 15.69 -24.29
C LEU A 284 5.92 16.07 -24.83
N PHE A 285 6.26 17.36 -24.82
CA PHE A 285 7.58 17.84 -25.25
C PHE A 285 8.72 17.28 -24.38
N LEU A 286 8.54 17.28 -23.06
CA LEU A 286 9.52 16.72 -22.13
C LEU A 286 9.74 15.22 -22.38
N VAL A 287 8.65 14.45 -22.51
CA VAL A 287 8.77 13.01 -22.78
C VAL A 287 9.45 12.77 -24.12
N GLN A 288 9.16 13.57 -25.15
CA GLN A 288 9.86 13.52 -26.43
C GLN A 288 11.36 13.77 -26.25
N ALA A 289 11.76 14.82 -25.54
CA ALA A 289 13.16 15.17 -25.29
C ALA A 289 13.90 14.06 -24.53
N LEU A 290 13.26 13.45 -23.53
CA LEU A 290 13.84 12.38 -22.72
C LEU A 290 13.91 11.05 -23.48
N TYR A 291 12.87 10.73 -24.26
CA TYR A 291 12.82 9.50 -25.07
C TYR A 291 13.87 9.53 -26.18
N LEU A 292 14.03 10.67 -26.86
CA LEU A 292 15.09 10.86 -27.87
C LEU A 292 16.50 10.75 -27.26
N ARG A 293 16.72 11.29 -26.05
CA ARG A 293 17.99 11.13 -25.32
C ARG A 293 18.25 9.70 -24.85
N SER A 294 17.20 8.93 -24.54
CA SER A 294 17.34 7.51 -24.24
C SER A 294 17.77 6.70 -25.47
N LEU A 295 17.22 7.04 -26.65
CA LEU A 295 17.58 6.43 -27.93
C LEU A 295 19.01 6.79 -28.36
N SER A 296 19.45 8.04 -28.15
CA SER A 296 20.83 8.45 -28.48
C SER A 296 21.85 7.70 -27.63
N ARG A 297 21.57 7.45 -26.34
CA ARG A 297 22.42 6.63 -25.47
C ARG A 297 22.47 5.15 -25.86
N HIS A 298 21.41 4.60 -26.46
CA HIS A 298 21.46 3.23 -27.00
C HIS A 298 22.25 3.18 -28.32
N ARG A 299 22.21 4.24 -29.12
CA ARG A 299 23.00 4.36 -30.36
C ARG A 299 24.48 4.61 -30.10
N GLU A 300 24.82 5.36 -29.06
CA GLU A 300 26.22 5.61 -28.63
C GLU A 300 26.76 4.49 -27.72
N GLY A 301 25.92 3.86 -26.90
CA GLY A 301 26.29 2.74 -26.03
C GLY A 301 26.41 1.39 -26.74
N GLY A 302 25.79 1.24 -27.92
CA GLY A 302 25.87 0.05 -28.77
C GLY A 302 27.17 -0.10 -29.57
N GLY A 303 28.04 0.91 -29.56
CA GLY A 303 29.32 0.90 -30.30
C GLY A 303 30.57 0.54 -29.49
N GLY A 304 30.49 0.35 -28.17
CA GLY A 304 31.72 0.28 -27.37
C GLY A 304 31.65 -0.33 -25.98
N ARG A 305 30.54 -0.95 -25.56
CA ARG A 305 30.54 -1.74 -24.32
C ARG A 305 30.48 -3.23 -24.64
N ARG A 306 31.68 -3.80 -24.74
CA ARG A 306 31.96 -5.22 -24.59
C ARG A 306 31.13 -5.72 -23.40
N ILE A 307 30.14 -6.55 -23.70
CA ILE A 307 29.32 -7.27 -22.72
C ILE A 307 30.31 -7.98 -21.81
N GLN A 308 30.48 -7.48 -20.58
CA GLN A 308 31.05 -8.28 -19.51
C GLN A 308 29.98 -9.33 -19.16
N PRO A 309 30.26 -10.63 -19.31
CA PRO A 309 29.38 -11.66 -18.80
C PRO A 309 29.49 -11.62 -17.27
N THR A 310 28.52 -11.02 -16.61
CA THR A 310 28.43 -11.05 -15.14
C THR A 310 27.74 -12.36 -14.73
N GLU A 311 28.53 -13.22 -14.06
CA GLU A 311 28.12 -14.15 -13.01
C GLU A 311 27.23 -15.35 -13.39
N SER A 312 27.77 -16.25 -14.23
CA SER A 312 27.36 -17.67 -14.22
C SER A 312 28.51 -18.67 -14.06
N LEU A 313 29.73 -18.20 -13.75
CA LEU A 313 30.89 -19.07 -13.49
C LEU A 313 31.69 -18.51 -12.31
N ALA A 314 31.19 -18.70 -11.10
CA ALA A 314 31.98 -18.64 -9.87
C ALA A 314 32.04 -20.04 -9.27
N LEU A 315 32.50 -20.99 -10.09
CA LEU A 315 33.06 -22.27 -9.67
C LEU A 315 34.42 -22.38 -10.37
N GLU A 316 35.32 -21.46 -10.05
CA GLU A 316 36.74 -21.62 -10.35
C GLU A 316 37.50 -21.60 -9.05
N SER A 317 38.05 -22.78 -8.74
CA SER A 317 39.24 -23.06 -7.96
C SER A 317 39.95 -21.84 -7.38
N ASN A 318 39.85 -21.68 -6.06
CA ASN A 318 40.88 -21.00 -5.28
C ASN A 318 42.18 -21.81 -5.39
N SER A 319 42.96 -21.50 -6.42
CA SER A 319 44.40 -21.78 -6.46
C SER A 319 45.11 -20.43 -6.53
N PRO A 320 45.89 -20.03 -5.51
CA PRO A 320 46.59 -18.76 -5.56
C PRO A 320 47.77 -18.88 -6.54
N GLY A 321 47.64 -18.24 -7.70
CA GLY A 321 48.76 -17.94 -8.58
C GLY A 321 49.67 -16.84 -7.99
N PRO A 322 50.98 -16.85 -8.29
CA PRO A 322 51.97 -16.09 -7.54
C PRO A 322 52.02 -14.61 -7.96
N GLY A 323 52.00 -13.73 -6.97
CA GLY A 323 52.40 -12.33 -7.12
C GLY A 323 53.92 -12.15 -7.12
N PRO A 324 54.43 -10.99 -7.58
CA PRO A 324 55.83 -10.85 -7.99
C PRO A 324 56.79 -10.68 -6.81
N GLY A 325 57.87 -11.47 -6.88
CA GLY A 325 59.20 -11.29 -6.30
C GLY A 325 59.37 -10.43 -5.05
N LYS A 326 59.60 -11.09 -3.90
CA LYS A 326 60.58 -10.66 -2.89
C LYS A 326 61.26 -11.90 -2.29
N ASN A 327 62.57 -11.99 -2.50
CA ASN A 327 63.46 -13.05 -2.03
C ASN A 327 63.48 -13.12 -0.50
N THR A 328 63.15 -14.29 0.07
CA THR A 328 63.63 -14.71 1.39
C THR A 328 63.76 -16.25 1.40
N PRO A 329 64.83 -16.82 2.00
CA PRO A 329 65.10 -18.26 1.95
C PRO A 329 64.18 -19.06 2.90
N PRO A 330 64.05 -20.40 2.70
CA PRO A 330 63.13 -21.22 3.47
C PRO A 330 63.74 -21.56 4.84
N SER A 331 63.11 -21.12 5.93
CA SER A 331 63.37 -21.62 7.28
C SER A 331 62.15 -22.36 7.83
N GLU A 332 62.42 -23.63 8.09
CA GLU A 332 61.80 -24.67 8.94
C GLU A 332 60.56 -24.34 9.80
N HIS A 333 59.60 -25.28 9.74
CA HIS A 333 58.72 -25.75 10.82
C HIS A 333 58.27 -24.71 11.88
N GLY A 334 57.15 -24.05 11.61
CA GLY A 334 56.41 -23.26 12.59
C GLY A 334 54.91 -23.44 12.43
N ALA A 335 54.26 -23.82 13.53
CA ALA A 335 52.84 -24.13 13.71
C ALA A 335 51.84 -23.36 12.82
N ALA A 336 50.89 -24.11 12.23
CA ALA A 336 49.66 -23.54 11.72
C ALA A 336 48.92 -22.78 12.84
N PRO A 337 48.34 -21.59 12.58
CA PRO A 337 47.55 -20.89 13.57
C PRO A 337 46.27 -21.69 13.85
N SER A 338 46.30 -22.47 14.93
CA SER A 338 45.13 -23.04 15.60
C SER A 338 44.27 -21.89 16.13
N GLY A 339 43.31 -21.48 15.30
CA GLY A 339 42.38 -20.41 15.62
C GLY A 339 41.06 -20.55 14.87
N SER A 340 40.62 -21.76 14.54
CA SER A 340 39.22 -21.96 14.17
C SER A 340 38.40 -21.78 15.43
N ALA A 341 37.87 -20.57 15.63
CA ALA A 341 36.79 -20.33 16.58
C ALA A 341 35.73 -21.41 16.32
N ILE A 342 35.62 -22.37 17.24
CA ILE A 342 34.64 -23.45 17.18
C ILE A 342 33.28 -22.75 17.27
N LEU A 343 32.66 -22.49 16.12
CA LEU A 343 31.30 -21.98 16.05
C LEU A 343 30.42 -23.00 16.76
N ARG A 344 29.89 -22.63 17.93
CA ARG A 344 28.97 -23.49 18.69
C ARG A 344 27.84 -23.92 17.74
N PRO A 345 27.52 -25.23 17.64
CA PRO A 345 26.47 -25.69 16.75
C PRO A 345 25.15 -25.04 17.17
N ARG A 346 24.57 -24.22 16.29
CA ARG A 346 23.23 -23.65 16.50
C ARG A 346 22.21 -24.77 16.37
N SER A 347 21.12 -24.68 17.16
CA SER A 347 19.99 -25.60 16.97
C SER A 347 19.46 -25.47 15.53
N PRO A 348 18.99 -26.57 14.90
CA PRO A 348 18.46 -26.54 13.53
C PRO A 348 17.35 -25.48 13.35
N VAL A 349 16.45 -25.34 14.33
CA VAL A 349 15.37 -24.35 14.30
C VAL A 349 15.92 -22.93 14.32
N THR A 350 16.89 -22.63 15.19
CA THR A 350 17.50 -21.29 15.26
C THR A 350 18.20 -20.92 13.95
N ALA A 351 18.87 -21.89 13.30
CA ALA A 351 19.48 -21.68 12.00
C ALA A 351 18.43 -21.36 10.92
N LEU A 352 17.31 -22.09 10.92
CA LEU A 352 16.18 -21.85 10.01
C LEU A 352 15.50 -20.49 10.27
N VAL A 353 15.27 -20.09 11.52
CA VAL A 353 14.73 -18.75 11.85
C VAL A 353 15.67 -17.64 11.33
N SER A 354 16.98 -17.80 11.52
CA SER A 354 17.96 -16.84 10.98
C SER A 354 17.94 -16.79 9.46
N ARG A 355 17.67 -17.92 8.79
CA ARG A 355 17.48 -17.96 7.34
C ARG A 355 16.24 -17.18 6.91
N GLU A 356 15.11 -17.31 7.59
CA GLU A 356 13.88 -16.55 7.27
C GLU A 356 14.14 -15.03 7.32
N TRP A 357 14.91 -14.56 8.31
CA TRP A 357 15.33 -13.15 8.38
C TRP A 357 16.17 -12.72 7.17
N LYS A 358 17.09 -13.57 6.72
CA LYS A 358 17.89 -13.30 5.52
C LYS A 358 17.03 -13.31 4.25
N VAL A 359 16.06 -14.20 4.15
CA VAL A 359 15.12 -14.23 3.01
C VAL A 359 14.27 -12.97 2.98
N LEU A 360 13.70 -12.56 4.12
CA LEU A 360 12.91 -11.32 4.21
C LEU A 360 13.76 -10.08 3.86
N SER A 361 15.00 -10.01 4.33
CA SER A 361 15.89 -8.87 4.07
C SER A 361 16.60 -8.91 2.70
N SER A 362 16.46 -10.01 1.94
CA SER A 362 17.09 -10.15 0.62
C SER A 362 16.54 -9.21 -0.45
N GLN A 363 15.32 -8.71 -0.28
CA GLN A 363 14.64 -7.80 -1.21
C GLN A 363 14.02 -6.64 -0.43
N SER A 364 14.18 -5.40 -0.91
CA SER A 364 13.59 -4.22 -0.25
C SER A 364 12.07 -4.31 -0.15
N THR A 365 11.43 -4.87 -1.18
CA THR A 365 9.98 -5.08 -1.20
C THR A 365 9.51 -6.04 -0.11
N PHE A 366 10.26 -7.12 0.15
CA PHE A 366 9.89 -8.10 1.18
C PHE A 366 10.01 -7.49 2.57
N LEU A 367 11.14 -6.85 2.84
CA LEU A 367 11.39 -6.17 4.09
C LEU A 367 10.38 -5.04 4.34
N PHE A 368 10.07 -4.26 3.31
CA PHE A 368 9.07 -3.20 3.40
C PHE A 368 7.71 -3.77 3.79
N GLU A 369 7.25 -4.80 3.10
CA GLU A 369 5.93 -5.38 3.37
C GLU A 369 5.85 -5.97 4.78
N GLY A 370 6.89 -6.68 5.23
CA GLY A 370 6.93 -7.26 6.57
C GLY A 370 7.06 -6.24 7.69
N MET A 371 7.93 -5.23 7.55
CA MET A 371 8.16 -4.22 8.59
C MET A 371 7.06 -3.15 8.63
N ALA A 372 6.56 -2.73 7.48
CA ALA A 372 5.51 -1.72 7.41
C ALA A 372 4.24 -2.22 8.10
N GLN A 373 3.84 -3.48 7.87
CA GLN A 373 2.64 -4.04 8.50
C GLN A 373 2.76 -4.10 10.04
N VAL A 374 3.94 -4.44 10.56
CA VAL A 374 4.21 -4.43 12.01
C VAL A 374 4.15 -3.01 12.58
N ALA A 375 4.58 -1.99 11.83
CA ALA A 375 4.65 -0.62 12.32
C ALA A 375 3.36 0.20 12.11
N ILE A 376 2.58 -0.08 11.06
CA ILE A 376 1.45 0.75 10.62
C ILE A 376 0.39 0.86 11.71
N PHE A 377 -0.04 -0.24 12.31
CA PHE A 377 -1.17 -0.23 13.22
C PHE A 377 -0.84 0.42 14.59
N PRO A 378 0.30 0.12 15.25
CA PRO A 378 0.69 0.86 16.46
C PRO A 378 0.83 2.36 16.20
N LEU A 379 1.37 2.72 15.03
CA LEU A 379 1.51 4.11 14.63
C LEU A 379 0.13 4.75 14.38
N MET A 380 -0.79 4.03 13.77
CA MET A 380 -2.17 4.49 13.57
C MET A 380 -2.87 4.73 14.90
N LEU A 381 -2.73 3.84 15.88
CA LEU A 381 -3.27 4.03 17.24
C LEU A 381 -2.65 5.24 17.93
N LEU A 382 -1.33 5.44 17.78
CA LEU A 382 -0.64 6.61 18.32
C LEU A 382 -1.15 7.90 17.67
N ILE A 383 -1.29 7.93 16.36
CA ILE A 383 -1.84 9.09 15.64
C ILE A 383 -3.26 9.34 16.12
N LEU A 384 -4.09 8.31 16.21
CA LEU A 384 -5.47 8.41 16.67
C LEU A 384 -5.53 9.02 18.07
N GLY A 385 -4.76 8.49 19.02
CA GLY A 385 -4.74 8.99 20.39
C GLY A 385 -4.25 10.43 20.53
N ILE A 386 -3.33 10.89 19.68
CA ILE A 386 -2.87 12.29 19.72
C ILE A 386 -3.82 13.22 18.94
N THR A 387 -4.51 12.71 17.93
CA THR A 387 -5.37 13.50 17.03
C THR A 387 -6.79 13.64 17.56
N MET A 388 -7.26 12.67 18.36
CA MET A 388 -8.61 12.67 18.87
C MET A 388 -8.84 13.81 19.89
N PRO A 389 -10.04 14.42 19.90
CA PRO A 389 -10.45 15.36 20.94
C PRO A 389 -10.31 14.76 22.34
N ALA A 390 -10.02 15.60 23.34
CA ALA A 390 -9.82 15.14 24.72
C ALA A 390 -11.09 14.46 25.31
N ASP A 391 -12.26 14.86 24.84
CA ASP A 391 -13.59 14.35 25.18
C ASP A 391 -14.03 13.16 24.31
N PHE A 392 -13.20 12.69 23.36
CA PHE A 392 -13.57 11.58 22.47
C PHE A 392 -14.01 10.32 23.22
N LEU A 393 -13.33 9.99 24.32
CA LEU A 393 -13.69 8.84 25.16
C LEU A 393 -15.06 9.03 25.85
N GLU A 394 -15.46 10.27 26.12
CA GLU A 394 -16.77 10.60 26.69
C GLU A 394 -17.89 10.54 25.64
N MET A 395 -17.56 10.69 24.35
CA MET A 395 -18.50 10.52 23.25
C MET A 395 -18.85 9.05 22.99
N ILE A 396 -17.95 8.10 23.26
CA ILE A 396 -18.13 6.67 22.96
C ILE A 396 -19.41 6.10 23.63
N PRO A 397 -19.67 6.33 24.93
CA PRO A 397 -20.92 5.92 25.56
C PRO A 397 -22.17 6.55 24.91
N GLN A 398 -22.08 7.78 24.42
CA GLN A 398 -23.20 8.46 23.75
C GLN A 398 -23.56 7.81 22.40
N MET A 399 -22.60 7.14 21.77
CA MET A 399 -22.81 6.33 20.56
C MET A 399 -23.45 4.96 20.87
N GLY A 400 -23.79 4.69 22.14
CA GLY A 400 -24.34 3.40 22.58
C GLY A 400 -23.28 2.31 22.73
N ILE A 401 -22.00 2.67 22.76
CA ILE A 401 -20.90 1.72 22.98
C ILE A 401 -20.47 1.84 24.43
N ASP A 402 -20.84 0.87 25.26
CA ASP A 402 -20.38 0.81 26.63
C ASP A 402 -18.92 0.31 26.71
N PRO A 403 -18.23 0.48 27.85
CA PRO A 403 -16.82 0.11 28.00
C PRO A 403 -16.52 -1.38 27.75
N GLY A 404 -17.46 -2.28 28.05
CA GLY A 404 -17.30 -3.71 27.84
C GLY A 404 -17.31 -4.06 26.35
N LEU A 405 -18.26 -3.50 25.61
CA LEU A 405 -18.31 -3.64 24.15
C LEU A 405 -17.09 -3.00 23.48
N LEU A 406 -16.63 -1.84 23.97
CA LEU A 406 -15.42 -1.16 23.49
C LEU A 406 -14.18 -2.08 23.59
N ASN A 407 -13.98 -2.76 24.72
CA ASN A 407 -12.86 -3.69 24.91
C ASN A 407 -12.84 -4.80 23.84
N LEU A 408 -14.00 -5.35 23.50
CA LEU A 408 -14.14 -6.41 22.51
C LEU A 408 -13.90 -5.89 21.08
N ILE A 409 -14.40 -4.69 20.77
CA ILE A 409 -14.17 -4.02 19.47
C ILE A 409 -12.67 -3.74 19.28
N LEU A 410 -12.01 -3.16 20.29
CA LEU A 410 -10.58 -2.85 20.21
C LEU A 410 -9.75 -4.12 20.05
N PHE A 411 -10.04 -5.18 20.81
CA PHE A 411 -9.37 -6.46 20.63
C PHE A 411 -9.57 -7.02 19.22
N GLY A 412 -10.82 -7.03 18.71
CA GLY A 412 -11.12 -7.47 17.35
C GLY A 412 -10.37 -6.66 16.29
N ALA A 413 -10.30 -5.34 16.43
CA ALA A 413 -9.56 -4.46 15.53
C ALA A 413 -8.04 -4.74 15.54
N ILE A 414 -7.46 -4.96 16.73
CA ILE A 414 -6.04 -5.33 16.86
C ILE A 414 -5.75 -6.64 16.14
N ILE A 415 -6.56 -7.68 16.39
CA ILE A 415 -6.38 -8.98 15.74
C ILE A 415 -6.57 -8.87 14.23
N LEU A 416 -7.60 -8.16 13.76
CA LEU A 416 -7.82 -7.94 12.34
C LEU A 416 -6.59 -7.34 11.67
N MET A 417 -6.02 -6.28 12.26
CA MET A 417 -4.91 -5.55 11.66
C MET A 417 -3.61 -6.35 11.66
N LEU A 418 -3.34 -7.13 12.71
CA LEU A 418 -2.19 -8.03 12.74
C LEU A 418 -2.33 -9.17 11.72
N CYS A 419 -3.55 -9.62 11.43
CA CYS A 419 -3.78 -10.77 10.55
C CYS A 419 -3.91 -10.38 9.08
N LEU A 420 -4.25 -9.13 8.77
CA LEU A 420 -4.15 -8.55 7.42
C LEU A 420 -2.69 -8.32 7.00
N ASN A 421 -1.88 -9.38 7.04
CA ASN A 421 -0.48 -9.38 6.64
C ASN A 421 -0.24 -10.37 5.49
N SER A 422 0.88 -10.20 4.79
CA SER A 422 1.26 -11.07 3.66
C SER A 422 2.47 -11.96 3.97
N VAL A 423 3.01 -11.88 5.19
CA VAL A 423 4.25 -12.58 5.59
C VAL A 423 4.02 -14.09 5.68
N ALA A 424 3.02 -14.51 6.44
CA ALA A 424 2.69 -15.92 6.60
C ALA A 424 2.29 -16.62 5.28
N PRO A 425 1.32 -16.11 4.49
CA PRO A 425 0.86 -16.73 3.25
C PRO A 425 1.85 -16.68 2.07
N THR A 426 3.06 -16.16 2.28
CA THR A 426 4.12 -16.09 1.26
C THR A 426 5.45 -16.67 1.74
N SER A 427 5.45 -17.36 2.87
CA SER A 427 6.67 -17.86 3.53
C SER A 427 7.51 -18.82 2.69
N LEU A 428 6.89 -19.59 1.79
CA LEU A 428 7.56 -20.44 0.80
C LEU A 428 7.70 -19.70 -0.52
N SER A 429 6.68 -18.94 -0.92
CA SER A 429 6.72 -18.15 -2.16
C SER A 429 7.90 -17.17 -2.20
N ARG A 430 8.29 -16.59 -1.06
CA ARG A 430 9.47 -15.71 -0.90
C ARG A 430 10.80 -16.41 -1.14
N GLU A 431 10.88 -17.72 -0.88
CA GLU A 431 12.08 -18.52 -1.16
C GLU A 431 12.25 -18.80 -2.66
N GLY A 432 11.15 -18.76 -3.42
CA GLY A 432 11.15 -18.93 -4.87
C GLY A 432 11.79 -20.25 -5.31
N ARG A 433 12.69 -20.20 -6.29
CA ARG A 433 13.38 -21.39 -6.82
C ARG A 433 14.27 -22.09 -5.79
N LEU A 434 14.68 -21.39 -4.72
CA LEU A 434 15.53 -21.96 -3.67
C LEU A 434 14.75 -22.89 -2.74
N PHE A 435 13.41 -22.90 -2.79
CA PHE A 435 12.57 -23.81 -2.01
C PHE A 435 12.95 -25.29 -2.22
N ALA A 436 13.39 -25.68 -3.42
CA ALA A 436 13.81 -27.05 -3.71
C ALA A 436 15.00 -27.52 -2.86
N LEU A 437 15.82 -26.59 -2.35
CA LEU A 437 16.90 -26.94 -1.41
C LEU A 437 16.33 -27.32 -0.04
N ASN A 438 15.18 -26.78 0.34
CA ASN A 438 14.58 -27.04 1.64
C ASN A 438 13.92 -28.40 1.74
N THR A 439 13.56 -29.01 0.62
CA THR A 439 13.01 -30.37 0.59
C THR A 439 14.08 -31.44 0.77
N ILE A 440 15.36 -31.13 0.51
CA ILE A 440 16.48 -32.07 0.65
C ILE A 440 17.28 -31.87 1.95
N LEU A 441 16.96 -30.86 2.77
CA LEU A 441 17.62 -30.66 4.05
C LEU A 441 17.31 -31.83 5.00
N PRO A 442 18.30 -32.36 5.74
CA PRO A 442 18.10 -33.42 6.72
C PRO A 442 17.48 -32.86 8.02
N VAL A 443 16.34 -32.17 7.88
CA VAL A 443 15.61 -31.52 8.98
C VAL A 443 14.13 -31.84 8.83
N GLN A 444 13.54 -32.40 9.88
CA GLN A 444 12.13 -32.81 9.89
C GLN A 444 11.20 -31.64 9.51
N ALA A 445 10.12 -31.95 8.80
CA ALA A 445 9.12 -30.96 8.36
C ALA A 445 8.61 -30.06 9.50
N ASN A 446 8.38 -30.65 10.68
CA ASN A 446 7.89 -29.92 11.86
C ASN A 446 8.85 -28.80 12.29
N HIS A 447 10.16 -29.02 12.20
CA HIS A 447 11.16 -27.99 12.54
C HIS A 447 11.17 -26.86 11.50
N GLN A 448 10.86 -27.13 10.24
CA GLN A 448 10.74 -26.10 9.19
C GLN A 448 9.49 -25.22 9.41
N VAL A 449 8.36 -25.83 9.73
CA VAL A 449 7.12 -25.12 10.07
C VAL A 449 7.31 -24.29 11.34
N LEU A 450 7.88 -24.90 12.39
CA LEU A 450 8.13 -24.22 13.66
C LEU A 450 9.04 -23.01 13.47
N ALA A 451 10.12 -23.14 12.69
CA ALA A 451 11.01 -22.02 12.40
C ALA A 451 10.28 -20.85 11.71
N LYS A 452 9.39 -21.14 10.74
CA LYS A 452 8.59 -20.11 10.08
C LYS A 452 7.62 -19.42 11.03
N LEU A 453 6.91 -20.18 11.87
CA LEU A 453 6.01 -19.61 12.87
C LEU A 453 6.75 -18.78 13.93
N LEU A 454 7.88 -19.28 14.44
CA LEU A 454 8.74 -18.53 15.37
C LEU A 454 9.22 -17.22 14.75
N PHE A 455 9.60 -17.25 13.47
CA PHE A 455 9.96 -16.03 12.76
C PHE A 455 8.79 -15.03 12.69
N HIS A 456 7.57 -15.49 12.42
CA HIS A 456 6.40 -14.60 12.44
C HIS A 456 6.11 -14.04 13.84
N TYR A 457 6.24 -14.84 14.91
CA TYR A 457 6.08 -14.32 16.28
C TYR A 457 7.13 -13.26 16.61
N ILE A 458 8.39 -13.45 16.22
CA ILE A 458 9.45 -12.44 16.42
C ILE A 458 9.07 -11.09 15.80
N LEU A 459 8.36 -11.11 14.67
CA LEU A 459 7.92 -9.90 13.98
C LEU A 459 6.67 -9.27 14.61
N PHE A 460 5.63 -10.06 14.89
CA PHE A 460 4.30 -9.53 15.20
C PHE A 460 3.93 -9.54 16.69
N LEU A 461 4.60 -10.34 17.53
CA LEU A 461 4.32 -10.37 18.96
C LEU A 461 4.67 -9.05 19.67
N PRO A 462 5.80 -8.37 19.34
CA PRO A 462 6.06 -7.03 19.85
C PRO A 462 4.98 -6.02 19.45
N ALA A 463 4.46 -6.11 18.21
CA ALA A 463 3.37 -5.28 17.73
C ALA A 463 2.07 -5.53 18.53
N LEU A 464 1.67 -6.80 18.70
CA LEU A 464 0.50 -7.16 19.52
C LEU A 464 0.57 -6.57 20.94
N VAL A 465 1.73 -6.72 21.59
CA VAL A 465 1.92 -6.19 22.96
C VAL A 465 1.83 -4.66 22.95
N LEU A 466 2.48 -4.01 21.99
CA LEU A 466 2.45 -2.55 21.86
C LEU A 466 1.03 -2.05 21.58
N ASP A 467 0.29 -2.68 20.68
CA ASP A 467 -1.08 -2.31 20.32
C ASP A 467 -2.03 -2.43 21.51
N LEU A 468 -1.91 -3.49 22.31
CA LEU A 468 -2.70 -3.67 23.53
C LEU A 468 -2.37 -2.59 24.58
N ILE A 469 -1.09 -2.24 24.74
CA ILE A 469 -0.69 -1.16 25.65
C ILE A 469 -1.24 0.18 25.17
N LEU A 470 -1.11 0.49 23.88
CA LEU A 470 -1.63 1.71 23.29
C LEU A 470 -3.16 1.79 23.37
N ALA A 471 -3.87 0.67 23.17
CA ALA A 471 -5.33 0.63 23.33
C ALA A 471 -5.77 0.95 24.78
N VAL A 472 -5.01 0.49 25.79
CA VAL A 472 -5.27 0.81 27.20
C VAL A 472 -4.99 2.28 27.49
N ILE A 473 -3.86 2.80 27.03
CA ILE A 473 -3.44 4.17 27.35
C ILE A 473 -4.25 5.22 26.58
N LEU A 474 -4.52 4.99 25.29
CA LEU A 474 -5.05 6.00 24.37
C LEU A 474 -6.54 5.86 24.07
N LEU A 475 -7.10 4.65 24.12
CA LEU A 475 -8.46 4.37 23.65
C LEU A 475 -9.40 3.88 24.75
N GLY A 476 -8.99 3.97 26.02
CA GLY A 476 -9.84 3.63 27.16
C GLY A 476 -10.10 2.13 27.34
N MET A 477 -9.29 1.25 26.71
CA MET A 477 -9.39 -0.19 26.96
C MET A 477 -9.08 -0.48 28.44
N GLN A 478 -9.96 -1.22 29.11
CA GLN A 478 -9.76 -1.49 30.52
C GLN A 478 -8.52 -2.39 30.75
N PRO A 479 -7.62 -2.07 31.70
CA PRO A 479 -6.42 -2.88 31.94
C PRO A 479 -6.71 -4.35 32.27
N LEU A 480 -7.85 -4.63 32.91
CA LEU A 480 -8.29 -5.99 33.21
C LEU A 480 -8.47 -6.85 31.95
N SER A 481 -8.79 -6.23 30.81
CA SER A 481 -8.95 -6.89 29.53
C SER A 481 -7.68 -7.58 29.04
N LEU A 482 -6.50 -7.13 29.49
CA LEU A 482 -5.22 -7.73 29.12
C LEU A 482 -5.11 -9.20 29.54
N LEU A 483 -5.80 -9.61 30.61
CA LEU A 483 -5.78 -11.00 31.11
C LEU A 483 -6.30 -12.01 30.08
N TRP A 484 -7.28 -11.62 29.27
CA TRP A 484 -7.82 -12.47 28.21
C TRP A 484 -7.32 -12.06 26.82
N ALA A 485 -7.03 -10.78 26.59
CA ALA A 485 -6.60 -10.27 25.30
C ALA A 485 -5.19 -10.75 24.89
N LEU A 486 -4.23 -10.82 25.83
CA LEU A 486 -2.89 -11.37 25.53
C LEU A 486 -2.92 -12.85 25.10
N PRO A 487 -3.44 -13.78 25.92
CA PRO A 487 -3.49 -15.18 25.54
C PRO A 487 -4.39 -15.44 24.33
N GLY A 488 -5.53 -14.75 24.23
CA GLY A 488 -6.39 -14.84 23.06
C GLY A 488 -5.71 -14.32 21.80
N GLY A 489 -4.99 -13.20 21.89
CA GLY A 489 -4.24 -12.65 20.78
C GLY A 489 -3.13 -13.56 20.30
N LEU A 490 -2.39 -14.20 21.21
CA LEU A 490 -1.43 -15.25 20.83
C LEU A 490 -2.12 -16.42 20.11
N GLY A 491 -3.28 -16.86 20.60
CA GLY A 491 -4.08 -17.91 19.98
C GLY A 491 -4.51 -17.57 18.54
N PHE A 492 -5.11 -16.39 18.34
CA PHE A 492 -5.54 -15.93 17.03
C PHE A 492 -4.37 -15.67 16.08
N VAL A 493 -3.27 -15.05 16.54
CA VAL A 493 -2.06 -14.89 15.72
C VAL A 493 -1.53 -16.25 15.26
N THR A 494 -1.53 -17.25 16.14
CA THR A 494 -1.16 -18.63 15.80
C THR A 494 -2.10 -19.23 14.76
N LEU A 495 -3.40 -19.05 14.93
CA LEU A 495 -4.45 -19.50 14.01
C LEU A 495 -4.19 -18.99 12.60
N PHE A 496 -4.13 -17.66 12.46
CA PHE A 496 -4.06 -17.02 11.15
C PHE A 496 -2.70 -17.24 10.47
N PHE A 497 -1.59 -17.24 11.22
CA PHE A 497 -0.29 -17.56 10.64
C PHE A 497 -0.20 -19.01 10.17
N SER A 498 -0.78 -19.95 10.92
CA SER A 498 -0.79 -21.36 10.53
C SER A 498 -1.68 -21.60 9.32
N LEU A 499 -2.86 -20.95 9.25
CA LEU A 499 -3.75 -21.01 8.09
C LEU A 499 -3.08 -20.40 6.85
N GLY A 500 -2.51 -19.20 6.97
CA GLY A 500 -1.76 -18.56 5.89
C GLY A 500 -0.61 -19.43 5.38
N LEU A 501 0.21 -19.96 6.29
CA LEU A 501 1.31 -20.86 5.94
C LEU A 501 0.79 -22.15 5.27
N SER A 502 -0.35 -22.68 5.72
CA SER A 502 -0.95 -23.88 5.10
C SER A 502 -1.40 -23.65 3.66
N LEU A 503 -1.88 -22.44 3.33
CA LEU A 503 -2.21 -22.06 1.96
C LEU A 503 -0.95 -22.03 1.09
N ASP A 504 0.13 -21.43 1.60
CA ASP A 504 1.39 -21.34 0.86
C ASP A 504 2.10 -22.70 0.73
N LEU A 505 1.96 -23.60 1.70
CA LEU A 505 2.43 -25.00 1.60
C LEU A 505 1.74 -25.77 0.48
N ARG A 506 0.43 -25.55 0.32
CA ARG A 506 -0.38 -26.25 -0.69
C ARG A 506 -0.19 -25.67 -2.09
N ARG A 507 0.00 -24.36 -2.21
CA ARG A 507 0.03 -23.65 -3.50
C ARG A 507 1.14 -22.60 -3.58
N PRO A 508 2.43 -22.95 -3.37
CA PRO A 508 3.49 -21.95 -3.33
C PRO A 508 3.76 -21.37 -4.72
N LEU A 509 3.95 -20.05 -4.79
CA LEU A 509 4.36 -19.34 -6.00
C LEU A 509 5.89 -19.31 -6.09
N LEU A 510 6.50 -20.38 -6.61
CA LEU A 510 7.97 -20.55 -6.61
C LEU A 510 8.68 -19.87 -7.80
N THR A 511 7.94 -19.52 -8.85
CA THR A 511 8.49 -18.88 -10.05
C THR A 511 7.90 -17.48 -10.20
N TRP A 512 8.71 -16.47 -9.87
CA TRP A 512 8.36 -15.06 -10.04
C TRP A 512 9.51 -14.33 -10.72
N THR A 513 9.18 -13.29 -11.50
CA THR A 513 10.18 -12.45 -12.19
C THR A 513 10.50 -11.16 -11.45
N ASN A 514 9.62 -10.76 -10.53
CA ASN A 514 9.77 -9.59 -9.67
C ASN A 514 9.36 -9.99 -8.24
N PRO A 515 10.13 -9.62 -7.20
CA PRO A 515 9.78 -9.84 -5.80
C PRO A 515 8.34 -9.45 -5.44
N GLN A 516 7.79 -8.37 -6.01
CA GLN A 516 6.40 -7.95 -5.77
C GLN A 516 5.36 -9.04 -6.12
N GLN A 517 5.65 -9.90 -7.09
CA GLN A 517 4.77 -11.01 -7.45
C GLN A 517 4.68 -12.07 -6.35
N ALA A 518 5.77 -12.32 -5.63
CA ALA A 518 5.83 -13.33 -4.58
C ALA A 518 4.97 -12.95 -3.36
N MET A 519 4.73 -11.65 -3.14
CA MET A 519 3.92 -11.13 -2.04
C MET A 519 2.62 -10.45 -2.51
N LYS A 520 2.69 -9.24 -3.07
CA LYS A 520 1.50 -8.41 -3.34
C LYS A 520 0.55 -8.97 -4.39
N GLN A 521 1.06 -9.65 -5.40
CA GLN A 521 0.24 -10.24 -6.47
C GLN A 521 -0.02 -11.74 -6.23
N ASN A 522 0.36 -12.24 -5.05
CA ASN A 522 0.18 -13.64 -4.71
C ASN A 522 -1.27 -13.89 -4.27
N MET A 523 -1.96 -14.78 -4.98
CA MET A 523 -3.34 -15.14 -4.66
C MET A 523 -3.48 -15.75 -3.26
N ASN A 524 -2.43 -16.39 -2.73
CA ASN A 524 -2.45 -16.93 -1.37
C ASN A 524 -2.64 -15.84 -0.32
N VAL A 525 -2.10 -14.63 -0.54
CA VAL A 525 -2.28 -13.49 0.36
C VAL A 525 -3.75 -13.08 0.39
N LEU A 526 -4.38 -12.92 -0.79
CA LEU A 526 -5.79 -12.53 -0.87
C LEU A 526 -6.70 -13.59 -0.23
N LEU A 527 -6.41 -14.87 -0.48
CA LEU A 527 -7.16 -15.98 0.10
C LEU A 527 -7.01 -16.04 1.62
N ALA A 528 -5.79 -15.84 2.14
CA ALA A 528 -5.53 -15.79 3.58
C ALA A 528 -6.30 -14.62 4.21
N MET A 529 -6.10 -13.39 3.73
CA MET A 529 -6.80 -12.20 4.25
C MET A 529 -8.33 -12.35 4.21
N GLY A 530 -8.88 -12.90 3.11
CA GLY A 530 -10.32 -13.15 3.00
C GLY A 530 -10.82 -14.18 4.01
N LEU A 531 -10.06 -15.26 4.24
CA LEU A 531 -10.37 -16.26 5.26
C LEU A 531 -10.27 -15.66 6.67
N ASP A 532 -9.26 -14.84 6.92
CA ASP A 532 -9.01 -14.20 8.20
C ASP A 532 -10.18 -13.27 8.59
N VAL A 533 -10.59 -12.40 7.64
CA VAL A 533 -11.76 -11.52 7.80
C VAL A 533 -13.04 -12.33 8.01
N LEU A 534 -13.24 -13.41 7.27
CA LEU A 534 -14.43 -14.25 7.41
C LEU A 534 -14.50 -14.91 8.80
N ILE A 535 -13.40 -15.54 9.24
CA ILE A 535 -13.34 -16.19 10.56
C ILE A 535 -13.58 -15.16 11.65
N LEU A 536 -12.89 -14.01 11.59
CA LEU A 536 -13.03 -12.97 12.60
C LEU A 536 -14.42 -12.36 12.60
N GLY A 537 -15.04 -12.17 11.43
CA GLY A 537 -16.41 -11.68 11.29
C GLY A 537 -17.45 -12.64 11.88
N ILE A 538 -17.30 -13.95 11.66
CA ILE A 538 -18.15 -14.98 12.28
C ILE A 538 -17.99 -14.95 13.81
N VAL A 539 -16.75 -14.92 14.30
CA VAL A 539 -16.47 -14.83 15.74
C VAL A 539 -17.09 -13.55 16.32
N ALA A 540 -16.88 -12.40 15.69
CA ALA A 540 -17.45 -11.13 16.13
C ALA A 540 -18.99 -11.16 16.18
N ALA A 541 -19.64 -11.72 15.16
CA ALA A 541 -21.11 -11.84 15.12
C ALA A 541 -21.66 -12.73 16.24
N ILE A 542 -21.04 -13.89 16.49
CA ILE A 542 -21.45 -14.81 17.57
C ILE A 542 -21.32 -14.10 18.92
N LEU A 543 -20.20 -13.42 19.15
CA LEU A 543 -19.92 -12.80 20.43
C LEU A 543 -20.73 -11.54 20.67
N TYR A 544 -21.02 -10.76 19.62
CA TYR A 544 -21.98 -9.67 19.70
C TYR A 544 -23.39 -10.20 20.04
N GLY A 545 -23.78 -11.35 19.48
CA GLY A 545 -24.99 -12.06 19.87
C GLY A 545 -25.00 -12.39 21.37
N LEU A 546 -23.94 -13.02 21.89
CA LEU A 546 -23.81 -13.30 23.34
C LEU A 546 -23.85 -12.02 24.19
N TYR A 547 -23.19 -10.96 23.73
CA TYR A 547 -23.19 -9.66 24.38
C TYR A 547 -24.61 -9.07 24.48
N SER A 548 -25.36 -9.13 23.37
CA SER A 548 -26.76 -8.67 23.32
C SER A 548 -27.71 -9.49 24.21
N MET A 549 -27.34 -10.73 24.54
CA MET A 549 -28.05 -11.58 25.50
C MET A 549 -27.69 -11.27 26.96
N GLY A 550 -26.86 -10.27 27.23
CA GLY A 550 -26.46 -9.85 28.57
C GLY A 550 -25.30 -10.66 29.17
N VAL A 551 -24.58 -11.44 28.37
CA VAL A 551 -23.38 -12.15 28.85
C VAL A 551 -22.27 -11.14 29.15
N SER A 552 -21.67 -11.26 30.35
CA SER A 552 -20.57 -10.39 30.76
C SER A 552 -19.42 -10.37 29.75
N TRP A 553 -18.93 -9.18 29.42
CA TRP A 553 -17.82 -8.97 28.49
C TRP A 553 -16.53 -9.67 28.95
N ILE A 554 -16.32 -9.86 30.26
CA ILE A 554 -15.17 -10.60 30.80
C ILE A 554 -15.27 -12.08 30.42
N LEU A 555 -16.47 -12.67 30.58
CA LEU A 555 -16.70 -14.07 30.22
C LEU A 555 -16.56 -14.26 28.71
N ILE A 556 -17.07 -13.32 27.91
CA ILE A 556 -16.86 -13.29 26.46
C ILE A 556 -15.37 -13.22 26.12
N GLY A 557 -14.60 -12.37 26.80
CA GLY A 557 -13.15 -12.28 26.65
C GLY A 557 -12.43 -13.60 26.97
N VAL A 558 -12.82 -14.28 28.05
CA VAL A 558 -12.28 -15.60 28.40
C VAL A 558 -12.62 -16.65 27.34
N ILE A 559 -13.88 -16.69 26.87
CA ILE A 559 -14.31 -17.59 25.78
C ILE A 559 -13.48 -17.32 24.52
N LEU A 560 -13.29 -16.06 24.16
CA LEU A 560 -12.43 -15.63 23.05
C LEU A 560 -11.01 -16.16 23.18
N SER A 561 -10.44 -16.03 24.37
CA SER A 561 -9.08 -16.49 24.65
C SER A 561 -8.94 -18.01 24.49
N LEU A 562 -9.86 -18.77 25.09
CA LEU A 562 -9.88 -20.23 25.00
C LEU A 562 -10.10 -20.69 23.56
N LEU A 563 -11.03 -20.07 22.83
CA LEU A 563 -11.31 -20.37 21.43
C LEU A 563 -10.12 -20.06 20.54
N GLY A 564 -9.49 -18.89 20.72
CA GLY A 564 -8.29 -18.51 19.99
C GLY A 564 -7.14 -19.48 20.23
N LEU A 565 -6.89 -19.88 21.48
CA LEU A 565 -5.83 -20.84 21.83
C LEU A 565 -6.12 -22.24 21.27
N ALA A 566 -7.36 -22.73 21.40
CA ALA A 566 -7.76 -24.04 20.88
C ALA A 566 -7.67 -24.09 19.35
N ALA A 567 -8.18 -23.07 18.66
CA ALA A 567 -8.10 -22.95 17.22
C ALA A 567 -6.65 -22.78 16.75
N GLY A 568 -5.86 -21.97 17.46
CA GLY A 568 -4.42 -21.81 17.21
C GLY A 568 -3.67 -23.13 17.30
N ALA A 569 -3.85 -23.88 18.40
CA ALA A 569 -3.23 -25.19 18.58
C ALA A 569 -3.67 -26.19 17.49
N GLY A 570 -4.97 -26.25 17.18
CA GLY A 570 -5.50 -27.11 16.12
C GLY A 570 -4.91 -26.77 14.74
N SER A 571 -4.83 -25.49 14.41
CA SER A 571 -4.25 -25.02 13.14
C SER A 571 -2.75 -25.28 13.03
N TYR A 572 -2.00 -25.20 14.15
CA TYR A 572 -0.59 -25.55 14.20
C TYR A 572 -0.39 -27.04 13.88
N LEU A 573 -1.14 -27.92 14.55
CA LEU A 573 -1.08 -29.36 14.29
C LEU A 573 -1.44 -29.68 12.83
N TRP A 574 -2.44 -28.98 12.28
CA TRP A 574 -2.83 -29.11 10.88
C TRP A 574 -1.71 -28.72 9.91
N VAL A 575 -1.08 -27.56 10.10
CA VAL A 575 -0.01 -27.10 9.21
C VAL A 575 1.25 -27.96 9.34
N SER A 576 1.57 -28.44 10.54
CA SER A 576 2.65 -29.40 10.77
C SER A 576 2.40 -30.72 10.06
N HIS A 577 1.17 -31.25 10.10
CA HIS A 577 0.80 -32.46 9.36
C HIS A 577 0.88 -32.24 7.85
N ALA A 578 0.35 -31.13 7.34
CA ALA A 578 0.38 -30.79 5.92
C ALA A 578 1.82 -30.64 5.39
N ALA A 579 2.75 -30.16 6.22
CA ALA A 579 4.15 -29.98 5.83
C ALA A 579 4.90 -31.29 5.59
N ARG A 580 4.53 -32.39 6.27
CA ARG A 580 5.15 -33.71 6.08
C ARG A 580 4.98 -34.26 4.67
N GLY A 581 3.87 -33.94 4.02
CA GLY A 581 3.64 -34.32 2.62
C GLY A 581 4.46 -33.51 1.61
N ARG A 582 5.13 -32.43 2.06
CA ARG A 582 5.83 -31.48 1.17
C ARG A 582 7.34 -31.46 1.38
N TYR A 583 7.79 -31.54 2.63
CA TYR A 583 9.17 -31.78 2.99
C TYR A 583 9.31 -33.29 3.19
N SER A 584 10.01 -33.97 2.28
CA SER A 584 10.12 -35.43 2.28
C SER A 584 10.64 -35.94 3.63
N ASP A 585 9.80 -36.60 4.41
CA ASP A 585 10.18 -37.22 5.68
C ASP A 585 10.99 -38.53 5.50
N GLU A 586 11.27 -38.96 4.26
CA GLU A 586 11.94 -40.26 3.97
C GLU A 586 13.44 -40.34 4.34
N VAL A 587 14.07 -39.24 4.77
CA VAL A 587 15.53 -39.23 5.04
C VAL A 587 15.87 -39.37 6.53
N ALA A 588 14.87 -39.51 7.42
CA ALA A 588 15.10 -39.58 8.87
C ALA A 588 14.43 -40.80 9.54
N ALA A 589 14.38 -41.94 8.84
CA ALA A 589 14.06 -43.24 9.43
C ALA A 589 15.33 -44.09 9.55
#